data_AF-A0A096AME0-F1
#
_entry.id   AF-A0A096AME0-F1
#
_cell.length_a   1.000
_cell.length_b   1.000
_cell.length_c   1.000
_cell.angle_alpha   90.00
_cell.angle_beta   90.00
_cell.angle_gamma   90.00
#
_symmetry.space_group_name_H-M   'P 1'
#
loop_
_entity.id
_entity.type
_entity.pdbx_description
1 polymer ?
#
loop_
_entity_poly.entity_id
_entity_poly.type
_entity_poly.pdbx_seq_one_letter_code
_entity_poly.pdbx_strand_id
1 'polypeptide(L)'
;MKADKNSAQYLEKLLTAIAKKQKNALQQLFDSEAESMMALARQSLLQEQSAQQVLLKTFLTIWENADSYAPEIGSARGWIYSILRFQIREYYQTHYQSHALALAKEPAFKPLGMAEIQQQLHPHIKPEESLHFYFEQLTEEQQSSLLTVYLSPDTQPVAATRMGISLARIKEDISIGLHHLARSFPHLPQHEEGLILGEYVLGGMSDSDLNRVYDILNKNVDSTRIILLWEELFTEFIAQLQPCSLNPSLWRSLNDKLKQLHHQQKEQERKQYDSSYEGERDPLDQELADKAKALAKEGKKMPLSLRLHFLWRSIKFWQALGLGSLLVALAVLLWPSSGNTLRWVAVLTDRSANPSVAWVLKMTANGKASITPSYQQIGQSGFDLQLWSSTDNGQTMRAIALLDATGVNRIDASRLNELQPNQRFYISLEPKGGSSANKPSGSILFQGSAVDLDSKS
;
A
#
# COMPACT_ATOMS: atom_id res chain seq x y z
N MET A 1 27.40 17.45 7.95
CA MET A 1 27.05 17.17 9.35
C MET A 1 26.56 15.73 9.41
N LYS A 2 27.43 14.75 9.70
CA LYS A 2 26.99 13.35 9.88
C LYS A 2 26.22 13.33 11.20
N ALA A 3 24.92 13.07 11.15
CA ALA A 3 24.12 12.92 12.36
C ALA A 3 24.76 11.81 13.21
N ASP A 4 24.99 12.10 14.49
CA ASP A 4 25.41 11.10 15.45
C ASP A 4 24.27 10.06 15.55
N LYS A 5 24.51 8.90 14.93
CA LYS A 5 23.55 7.81 14.80
C LYS A 5 23.20 7.18 16.17
N ASN A 6 23.92 7.55 17.23
CA ASN A 6 23.68 7.05 18.59
C ASN A 6 22.97 8.06 19.50
N SER A 7 22.71 9.28 19.02
CA SER A 7 22.04 10.32 19.82
C SER A 7 20.60 9.92 20.17
N ALA A 8 20.16 10.19 21.41
CA ALA A 8 18.80 9.91 21.87
C ALA A 8 17.72 10.48 20.92
N GLN A 9 17.95 11.69 20.41
CA GLN A 9 17.08 12.35 19.42
C GLN A 9 16.97 11.61 18.08
N TYR A 10 17.99 10.85 17.68
CA TYR A 10 17.92 10.03 16.47
C TYR A 10 17.00 8.83 16.68
N LEU A 11 17.13 8.13 17.81
CA LEU A 11 16.27 6.99 18.16
C LEU A 11 14.81 7.42 18.32
N GLU A 12 14.54 8.57 18.95
CA GLU A 12 13.19 9.15 19.05
C GLU A 12 12.53 9.35 17.68
N LYS A 13 13.29 9.91 16.73
CA LYS A 13 12.81 10.11 15.34
C LYS A 13 12.51 8.79 14.66
N LEU A 14 13.36 7.78 14.86
CA LEU A 14 13.13 6.44 14.32
C LEU A 14 11.86 5.82 14.90
N LEU A 15 11.65 5.86 16.22
CA LEU A 15 10.44 5.35 16.86
C LEU A 15 9.19 6.06 16.34
N THR A 16 9.21 7.39 16.20
CA THR A 16 8.10 8.17 15.64
C THR A 16 7.77 7.75 14.20
N ALA A 17 8.79 7.46 13.39
CA ALA A 17 8.60 6.98 12.02
C ALA A 17 8.09 5.52 11.98
N ILE A 18 8.56 4.67 12.90
CA ILE A 18 8.10 3.28 13.07
C ILE A 18 6.63 3.23 13.51
N ALA A 19 6.20 4.13 14.40
CA ALA A 19 4.79 4.28 14.78
C ALA A 19 3.88 4.53 13.56
N LYS A 20 4.40 5.27 12.56
CA LYS A 20 3.74 5.49 11.26
C LYS A 20 3.94 4.34 10.27
N LYS A 21 4.38 3.17 10.74
CA LYS A 21 4.68 1.95 9.96
C LYS A 21 5.66 2.19 8.80
N GLN A 22 6.64 3.09 8.99
CA GLN A 22 7.69 3.30 8.00
C GLN A 22 8.81 2.26 8.14
N LYS A 23 8.80 1.27 7.23
CA LYS A 23 9.76 0.16 7.26
C LYS A 23 11.24 0.60 7.18
N ASN A 24 11.55 1.68 6.46
CA ASN A 24 12.92 2.19 6.35
C ASN A 24 13.47 2.65 7.71
N ALA A 25 12.62 3.20 8.59
CA ALA A 25 13.03 3.61 9.92
C ALA A 25 13.33 2.39 10.81
N LEU A 26 12.54 1.32 10.70
CA LEU A 26 12.83 0.06 11.38
C LEU A 26 14.16 -0.54 10.90
N GLN A 27 14.45 -0.47 9.60
CA GLN A 27 15.73 -0.93 9.07
C GLN A 27 16.89 -0.12 9.63
N GLN A 28 16.77 1.21 9.69
CA GLN A 28 17.80 2.06 10.27
C GLN A 28 18.04 1.77 11.76
N LEU A 29 16.98 1.47 12.51
CA LEU A 29 17.08 1.05 13.90
C LEU A 29 17.78 -0.32 14.03
N PHE A 30 17.43 -1.26 13.14
CA PHE A 30 18.07 -2.57 13.09
C PHE A 30 19.56 -2.43 12.80
N ASP A 31 19.93 -1.66 11.77
CA ASP A 31 21.32 -1.45 11.36
C ASP A 31 22.16 -0.76 12.46
N SER A 32 21.56 0.03 13.35
CA SER A 32 22.29 0.73 14.42
C SER A 32 22.36 -0.02 15.74
N GLU A 33 21.31 -0.73 16.14
CA GLU A 33 21.22 -1.30 17.51
C GLU A 33 21.22 -2.83 17.55
N ALA A 34 20.97 -3.53 16.42
CA ALA A 34 20.80 -4.98 16.47
C ALA A 34 22.06 -5.74 16.92
N GLU A 35 23.26 -5.24 16.65
CA GLU A 35 24.52 -5.87 17.09
C GLU A 35 24.67 -5.82 18.61
N SER A 36 24.42 -4.65 19.22
CA SER A 36 24.45 -4.46 20.67
C SER A 36 23.35 -5.26 21.38
N MET A 37 22.14 -5.26 20.83
CA MET A 37 21.04 -6.09 21.34
C MET A 37 21.35 -7.58 21.28
N MET A 38 21.99 -8.02 20.19
CA MET A 38 22.41 -9.40 20.01
C MET A 38 23.51 -9.79 21.00
N ALA A 39 24.47 -8.90 21.25
CA ALA A 39 25.51 -9.11 22.26
C ALA A 39 24.89 -9.35 23.64
N LEU A 40 23.94 -8.50 24.06
CA LEU A 40 23.22 -8.72 25.32
C LEU A 40 22.43 -10.03 25.31
N ALA A 41 21.61 -10.28 24.29
CA ALA A 41 20.78 -11.49 24.24
C ALA A 41 21.62 -12.78 24.25
N ARG A 42 22.77 -12.78 23.58
CA ARG A 42 23.72 -13.90 23.58
C ARG A 42 24.40 -14.06 24.94
N GLN A 43 24.79 -12.95 25.58
CA GLN A 43 25.35 -12.97 26.93
C GLN A 43 24.36 -13.56 27.94
N SER A 44 23.07 -13.22 27.82
CA SER A 44 22.03 -13.71 28.73
C SER A 44 21.58 -15.15 28.46
N LEU A 45 21.47 -15.56 27.19
CA LEU A 45 20.85 -16.85 26.82
C LEU A 45 21.84 -17.93 26.39
N LEU A 46 23.13 -17.60 26.27
CA LEU A 46 24.27 -18.44 25.84
C LEU A 46 24.18 -18.99 24.39
N GLN A 47 23.02 -19.49 23.98
CA GLN A 47 22.76 -20.07 22.67
C GLN A 47 22.41 -19.00 21.64
N GLU A 48 23.16 -19.00 20.53
CA GLU A 48 22.98 -18.10 19.39
C GLU A 48 21.55 -18.13 18.83
N GLN A 49 20.94 -19.31 18.69
CA GLN A 49 19.59 -19.46 18.12
C GLN A 49 18.52 -18.80 18.99
N SER A 50 18.63 -18.97 20.31
CA SER A 50 17.74 -18.36 21.30
C SER A 50 17.85 -16.84 21.28
N ALA A 51 19.08 -16.32 21.25
CA ALA A 51 19.36 -14.88 21.14
C ALA A 51 18.78 -14.29 19.84
N GLN A 52 18.97 -14.95 18.69
CA GLN A 52 18.40 -14.52 17.41
C GLN A 52 16.87 -14.48 17.44
N GLN A 53 16.23 -15.49 18.05
CA GLN A 53 14.77 -15.51 18.18
C GLN A 53 14.25 -14.34 19.02
N VAL A 54 14.91 -14.06 20.15
CA VAL A 54 14.58 -12.94 21.03
C VAL A 54 14.80 -11.59 20.35
N LEU A 55 15.89 -11.43 19.60
CA LEU A 55 16.17 -10.24 18.81
C LEU A 55 15.04 -9.98 17.80
N LEU A 56 14.68 -11.00 17.01
CA LEU A 56 13.58 -10.89 16.04
C LEU A 56 12.26 -10.53 16.72
N LYS A 57 11.93 -11.18 17.85
CA LYS A 57 10.72 -10.89 18.62
C LYS A 57 10.72 -9.45 19.15
N THR A 58 11.85 -8.96 19.63
CA THR A 58 12.03 -7.59 20.11
C THR A 58 11.71 -6.56 19.03
N PHE A 59 12.27 -6.71 17.83
CA PHE A 59 11.98 -5.80 16.71
C PHE A 59 10.52 -5.86 16.26
N LEU A 60 9.89 -7.04 16.31
CA LEU A 60 8.46 -7.17 16.04
C LEU A 60 7.62 -6.45 17.09
N THR A 61 7.94 -6.62 18.38
CA THR A 61 7.25 -5.92 19.47
C THR A 61 7.41 -4.40 19.35
N ILE A 62 8.62 -3.91 19.01
CA ILE A 62 8.84 -2.49 18.73
C ILE A 62 7.97 -2.04 17.55
N TRP A 63 7.96 -2.79 16.44
CA TRP A 63 7.15 -2.45 15.28
C TRP A 63 5.66 -2.36 15.59
N GLU A 64 5.13 -3.28 16.40
CA GLU A 64 3.72 -3.34 16.77
C GLU A 64 3.32 -2.20 17.72
N ASN A 65 4.19 -1.82 18.66
CA ASN A 65 3.86 -0.94 19.79
C ASN A 65 4.59 0.41 19.79
N ALA A 66 5.30 0.78 18.72
CA ALA A 66 6.05 2.05 18.65
C ALA A 66 5.18 3.30 18.83
N ASP A 67 3.87 3.20 18.59
CA ASP A 67 2.88 4.26 18.84
C ASP A 67 2.62 4.52 20.33
N SER A 68 2.95 3.56 21.21
CA SER A 68 2.90 3.76 22.66
C SER A 68 4.07 4.57 23.22
N TYR A 69 5.15 4.72 22.44
CA TYR A 69 6.29 5.54 22.86
C TYR A 69 6.00 7.02 22.62
N ALA A 70 6.26 7.83 23.65
CA ALA A 70 6.17 9.28 23.58
C ALA A 70 7.41 9.92 24.22
N PRO A 71 8.01 10.98 23.65
CA PRO A 71 9.24 11.57 24.19
C PRO A 71 9.12 12.03 25.66
N GLU A 72 7.92 12.35 26.13
CA GLU A 72 7.64 12.76 27.51
C GLU A 72 7.79 11.63 28.53
N ILE A 73 7.65 10.36 28.14
CA ILE A 73 7.74 9.23 29.08
C ILE A 73 9.19 8.88 29.44
N GLY A 74 10.18 9.36 28.67
CA GLY A 74 11.59 9.16 28.96
C GLY A 74 12.42 8.78 27.74
N SER A 75 13.58 8.17 27.97
CA SER A 75 14.56 7.87 26.92
C SER A 75 14.08 6.80 25.93
N ALA A 76 14.22 7.10 24.63
CA ALA A 76 13.98 6.14 23.55
C ALA A 76 14.87 4.90 23.66
N ARG A 77 16.15 5.08 24.02
CA ARG A 77 17.09 3.97 24.19
C ARG A 77 16.64 3.09 25.36
N GLY A 78 16.30 3.69 26.50
CA GLY A 78 15.75 2.96 27.65
C GLY A 78 14.50 2.16 27.26
N TRP A 79 13.56 2.77 26.52
CA TRP A 79 12.33 2.10 26.10
C TRP A 79 12.61 0.88 25.22
N ILE A 80 13.48 1.04 24.22
CA ILE A 80 13.91 -0.03 23.32
C ILE A 80 14.54 -1.20 24.09
N TYR A 81 15.47 -0.94 25.00
CA TYR A 81 16.18 -1.98 25.75
C TYR A 81 15.32 -2.61 26.85
N SER A 82 14.34 -1.88 27.41
CA SER A 82 13.35 -2.46 28.32
C SER A 82 12.53 -3.56 27.63
N ILE A 83 12.18 -3.38 26.35
CA ILE A 83 11.49 -4.39 25.54
C ILE A 83 12.40 -5.59 25.33
N LEU A 84 13.67 -5.38 24.92
CA LEU A 84 14.62 -6.46 24.73
C LEU A 84 14.76 -7.32 25.99
N ARG A 85 14.98 -6.68 27.14
CA ARG A 85 15.16 -7.37 28.42
C ARG A 85 13.92 -8.10 28.88
N PHE A 86 12.74 -7.51 28.65
CA PHE A 86 11.47 -8.23 28.83
C PHE A 86 11.41 -9.48 27.95
N GLN A 87 11.76 -9.39 26.66
CA GLN A 87 11.77 -10.56 25.76
C GLN A 87 12.79 -11.63 26.16
N ILE A 88 13.98 -11.24 26.63
CA ILE A 88 14.98 -12.16 27.18
C ILE A 88 14.40 -12.92 28.37
N ARG A 89 13.80 -12.20 29.32
CA ARG A 89 13.22 -12.79 30.54
C ARG A 89 12.06 -13.73 30.21
N GLU A 90 11.12 -13.31 29.37
CA GLU A 90 9.99 -14.12 28.92
C GLU A 90 10.46 -15.42 28.24
N TYR A 91 11.46 -15.30 27.35
CA TYR A 91 12.03 -16.46 26.68
C TYR A 91 12.69 -17.42 27.67
N TYR A 92 13.49 -16.88 28.59
CA TYR A 92 14.17 -17.67 29.63
C TYR A 92 13.17 -18.40 30.53
N GLN A 93 12.13 -17.71 31.01
CA GLN A 93 11.10 -18.32 31.85
C GLN A 93 10.38 -19.47 31.13
N THR A 94 10.01 -19.25 29.86
CA THR A 94 9.33 -20.27 29.04
C THR A 94 10.21 -21.49 28.76
N HIS A 95 11.54 -21.30 28.67
CA HIS A 95 12.50 -22.34 28.30
C HIS A 95 13.45 -22.70 29.46
N TYR A 96 13.02 -22.46 30.70
CA TYR A 96 13.90 -22.56 31.87
C TYR A 96 14.55 -23.95 31.99
N GLN A 97 13.80 -25.03 31.75
CA GLN A 97 14.32 -26.39 31.86
C GLN A 97 15.45 -26.67 30.87
N SER A 98 15.30 -26.30 29.60
CA SER A 98 16.35 -26.52 28.59
C SER A 98 17.57 -25.63 28.85
N HIS A 99 17.35 -24.40 29.32
CA HIS A 99 18.43 -23.47 29.65
C HIS A 99 19.22 -23.89 30.89
N ALA A 100 18.53 -24.31 31.97
CA ALA A 100 19.15 -24.82 33.18
C ALA A 100 20.02 -26.07 32.89
N LEU A 101 19.56 -26.95 32.00
CA LEU A 101 20.34 -28.12 31.55
C LEU A 101 21.58 -27.73 30.72
N ALA A 102 21.53 -26.62 29.96
CA ALA A 102 22.69 -26.12 29.23
C ALA A 102 23.73 -25.54 30.20
N LEU A 103 23.30 -24.71 31.14
CA LEU A 103 24.15 -24.14 32.19
C LEU A 103 24.83 -25.20 33.07
N ALA A 104 24.14 -26.30 33.37
CA ALA A 104 24.71 -27.40 34.15
C ALA A 104 25.89 -28.10 33.46
N LYS A 105 26.08 -27.90 32.15
CA LYS A 105 27.20 -28.46 31.37
C LYS A 105 28.38 -27.50 31.24
N GLU A 106 28.17 -26.22 31.53
CA GLU A 106 29.24 -25.22 31.55
C GLU A 106 30.04 -25.34 32.86
N PRO A 107 31.33 -24.95 32.88
CA PRO A 107 32.10 -24.88 34.12
C PRO A 107 31.40 -23.96 35.14
N ALA A 108 31.79 -24.10 36.42
CA ALA A 108 31.24 -23.30 37.51
C ALA A 108 31.11 -21.82 37.10
N PHE A 109 29.92 -21.26 37.31
CA PHE A 109 29.58 -19.90 36.92
C PHE A 109 30.68 -18.93 37.39
N LYS A 110 31.41 -18.32 36.45
CA LYS A 110 32.41 -17.31 36.75
C LYS A 110 31.69 -15.96 36.84
N PRO A 111 31.70 -15.27 37.99
CA PRO A 111 31.14 -13.93 38.11
C PRO A 111 31.76 -13.01 37.06
N LEU A 112 30.92 -12.18 36.42
CA LEU A 112 31.38 -11.19 35.46
C LEU A 112 31.93 -9.97 36.20
N GLY A 113 33.25 -9.84 36.28
CA GLY A 113 33.92 -8.62 36.75
C GLY A 113 34.17 -7.64 35.60
N MET A 114 34.34 -6.35 35.94
CA MET A 114 34.71 -5.33 34.94
C MET A 114 36.04 -5.64 34.25
N ALA A 115 37.02 -6.20 34.97
CA ALA A 115 38.31 -6.58 34.40
C ALA A 115 38.18 -7.62 33.26
N GLU A 116 37.25 -8.58 33.37
CA GLU A 116 36.93 -9.54 32.30
C GLU A 116 36.21 -8.88 31.11
N ILE A 117 35.27 -7.97 31.37
CA ILE A 117 34.60 -7.19 30.31
C ILE A 117 35.63 -6.33 29.56
N GLN A 118 36.58 -5.74 30.30
CA GLN A 118 37.64 -4.88 29.78
C GLN A 118 38.75 -5.65 29.03
N GLN A 119 39.12 -6.86 29.47
CA GLN A 119 40.12 -7.72 28.79
C GLN A 119 39.70 -8.11 27.36
N GLN A 120 38.42 -7.93 27.02
CA GLN A 120 37.83 -8.31 25.74
C GLN A 120 37.67 -7.18 24.69
N LEU A 121 38.34 -6.02 24.87
CA LEU A 121 38.64 -4.88 23.94
C LEU A 121 37.88 -3.55 24.17
N HIS A 122 38.63 -2.42 24.19
CA HIS A 122 38.56 -1.19 23.32
C HIS A 122 39.30 0.01 24.01
N PRO A 123 40.47 0.48 23.53
CA PRO A 123 41.29 1.51 24.19
C PRO A 123 40.87 2.99 24.00
N HIS A 124 39.60 3.28 23.68
CA HIS A 124 39.18 4.61 23.20
C HIS A 124 37.97 5.26 23.89
N ILE A 125 37.48 4.74 25.02
CA ILE A 125 36.49 5.45 25.83
C ILE A 125 37.23 6.48 26.69
N LYS A 126 36.85 7.76 26.59
CA LYS A 126 37.46 8.85 27.39
C LYS A 126 36.98 8.78 28.85
N PRO A 127 37.83 9.07 29.85
CA PRO A 127 37.65 8.60 31.23
C PRO A 127 37.22 9.70 32.21
N GLU A 128 36.35 10.64 31.82
CA GLU A 128 35.81 11.63 32.77
C GLU A 128 34.29 11.72 32.62
N GLU A 129 33.59 11.50 33.75
CA GLU A 129 32.11 11.54 33.91
C GLU A 129 31.28 10.45 33.18
N SER A 130 31.89 9.36 32.72
CA SER A 130 31.16 8.20 32.18
C SER A 130 30.70 7.23 33.28
N LEU A 131 29.68 6.39 33.01
CA LEU A 131 29.26 5.32 33.95
C LEU A 131 30.44 4.49 34.40
N HIS A 132 31.34 4.20 33.47
CA HIS A 132 32.54 3.41 33.72
C HIS A 132 33.38 3.98 34.87
N PHE A 133 33.65 5.30 34.86
CA PHE A 133 34.45 5.95 35.88
C PHE A 133 33.85 5.80 37.29
N TYR A 134 32.53 5.98 37.41
CA TYR A 134 31.86 5.82 38.70
C TYR A 134 31.75 4.35 39.09
N PHE A 135 31.46 3.47 38.13
CA PHE A 135 31.31 2.04 38.41
C PHE A 135 32.62 1.39 38.89
N GLU A 136 33.78 1.83 38.39
CA GLU A 136 35.10 1.37 38.86
C GLU A 136 35.42 1.76 40.31
N GLN A 137 34.70 2.74 40.89
CA GLN A 137 34.88 3.10 42.31
C GLN A 137 34.23 2.09 43.27
N LEU A 138 33.36 1.21 42.76
CA LEU A 138 32.80 0.10 43.53
C LEU A 138 33.84 -1.00 43.73
N THR A 139 33.68 -1.82 44.77
CA THR A 139 34.53 -3.01 44.96
C THR A 139 34.28 -4.04 43.85
N GLU A 140 35.27 -4.90 43.54
CA GLU A 140 35.10 -5.95 42.52
C GLU A 140 33.91 -6.88 42.81
N GLU A 141 33.63 -7.17 44.09
CA GLU A 141 32.47 -7.95 44.52
C GLU A 141 31.15 -7.25 44.13
N GLN A 142 31.03 -5.95 44.43
CA GLN A 142 29.85 -5.15 44.09
C GLN A 142 29.65 -5.05 42.58
N GLN A 143 30.72 -4.74 41.85
CA GLN A 143 30.68 -4.69 40.38
C GLN A 143 30.18 -6.03 39.81
N SER A 144 30.72 -7.14 40.32
CA SER A 144 30.35 -8.49 39.89
C SER A 144 28.89 -8.80 40.17
N SER A 145 28.36 -8.39 41.32
CA SER A 145 26.94 -8.56 41.66
C SER A 145 26.02 -7.79 40.73
N LEU A 146 26.29 -6.50 40.49
CA LEU A 146 25.45 -5.68 39.61
C LEU A 146 25.49 -6.19 38.16
N LEU A 147 26.69 -6.48 37.63
CA LEU A 147 26.84 -6.97 36.26
C LEU A 147 26.22 -8.34 36.06
N THR A 148 26.43 -9.25 37.03
CA THR A 148 25.84 -10.60 36.97
C THR A 148 24.32 -10.51 36.93
N VAL A 149 23.71 -9.69 37.78
CA VAL A 149 22.24 -9.54 37.82
C VAL A 149 21.71 -8.87 36.56
N TYR A 150 22.40 -7.86 36.03
CA TYR A 150 21.93 -7.15 34.83
C TYR A 150 22.06 -7.99 33.55
N LEU A 151 23.19 -8.68 33.37
CA LEU A 151 23.51 -9.44 32.16
C LEU A 151 22.92 -10.86 32.16
N SER A 152 22.49 -11.36 33.32
CA SER A 152 21.84 -12.67 33.45
C SER A 152 20.31 -12.54 33.47
N PRO A 153 19.56 -13.51 32.91
CA PRO A 153 18.11 -13.57 33.07
C PRO A 153 17.67 -14.17 34.43
N ASP A 154 18.62 -14.50 35.31
CA ASP A 154 18.35 -15.16 36.59
C ASP A 154 17.64 -14.28 37.62
N THR A 155 17.00 -14.93 38.59
CA THR A 155 16.57 -14.28 39.82
C THR A 155 17.77 -14.04 40.74
N GLN A 156 17.70 -13.01 41.60
CA GLN A 156 18.74 -12.69 42.58
C GLN A 156 19.13 -13.88 43.46
N PRO A 157 18.21 -14.75 43.94
CA PRO A 157 18.59 -15.97 44.68
C PRO A 157 19.41 -16.96 43.84
N VAL A 158 19.07 -17.11 42.55
CA VAL A 158 19.81 -17.98 41.63
C VAL A 158 21.19 -17.39 41.32
N ALA A 159 21.25 -16.09 41.06
CA ALA A 159 22.51 -15.36 40.87
C ALA A 159 23.43 -15.48 42.09
N ALA A 160 22.90 -15.25 43.30
CA ALA A 160 23.66 -15.41 44.55
C ALA A 160 24.21 -16.83 44.71
N THR A 161 23.38 -17.85 44.46
CA THR A 161 23.78 -19.26 44.52
C THR A 161 24.91 -19.56 43.53
N ARG A 162 24.82 -19.04 42.31
CA ARG A 162 25.85 -19.22 41.27
C ARG A 162 27.15 -18.50 41.58
N MET A 163 27.06 -17.32 42.18
CA MET A 163 28.22 -16.54 42.63
C MET A 163 28.84 -17.09 43.91
N GLY A 164 28.21 -18.05 44.59
CA GLY A 164 28.69 -18.60 45.87
C GLY A 164 28.55 -17.64 47.06
N ILE A 165 27.65 -16.65 46.97
CA ILE A 165 27.39 -15.67 48.03
C ILE A 165 25.96 -15.82 48.57
N SER A 166 25.66 -15.20 49.72
CA SER A 166 24.30 -15.22 50.26
C SER A 166 23.37 -14.25 49.52
N LEU A 167 22.07 -14.53 49.52
CA LEU A 167 21.06 -13.59 48.99
C LEU A 167 21.09 -12.24 49.72
N ALA A 168 21.38 -12.24 51.03
CA ALA A 168 21.52 -10.98 51.77
C ALA A 168 22.69 -10.16 51.23
N ARG A 169 23.81 -10.82 50.91
CA ARG A 169 25.00 -10.15 50.39
C ARG A 169 24.76 -9.54 49.01
N ILE A 170 24.15 -10.28 48.07
CA ILE A 170 23.87 -9.73 46.73
C ILE A 170 22.91 -8.52 46.81
N LYS A 171 21.91 -8.55 47.71
CA LYS A 171 20.99 -7.42 47.92
C LYS A 171 21.71 -6.20 48.50
N GLU A 172 22.64 -6.42 49.42
CA GLU A 172 23.48 -5.35 49.98
C GLU A 172 24.39 -4.74 48.89
N ASP A 173 25.06 -5.57 48.08
CA ASP A 173 25.93 -5.12 47.00
C ASP A 173 25.16 -4.31 45.93
N ILE A 174 23.98 -4.79 45.51
CA ILE A 174 23.08 -4.08 44.60
C ILE A 174 22.66 -2.73 45.19
N SER A 175 22.22 -2.72 46.45
CA SER A 175 21.80 -1.50 47.14
C SER A 175 22.93 -0.47 47.17
N ILE A 176 24.14 -0.86 47.61
CA ILE A 176 25.29 0.03 47.66
C ILE A 176 25.64 0.57 46.28
N GLY A 177 25.66 -0.29 45.26
CA GLY A 177 25.96 0.10 43.88
C GLY A 177 24.95 1.12 43.33
N LEU A 178 23.65 0.88 43.51
CA LEU A 178 22.61 1.80 43.07
C LEU A 178 22.67 3.16 43.79
N HIS A 179 22.93 3.18 45.10
CA HIS A 179 23.09 4.43 45.84
C HIS A 179 24.32 5.21 45.36
N HIS A 180 25.43 4.53 45.09
CA HIS A 180 26.65 5.15 44.57
C HIS A 180 26.41 5.77 43.19
N LEU A 181 25.76 5.04 42.27
CA LEU A 181 25.42 5.54 40.93
C LEU A 181 24.43 6.71 41.01
N ALA A 182 23.37 6.62 41.82
CA ALA A 182 22.39 7.68 41.98
C ALA A 182 22.98 8.98 42.55
N ARG A 183 23.99 8.86 43.43
CA ARG A 183 24.74 10.03 43.93
C ARG A 183 25.68 10.62 42.87
N SER A 184 26.22 9.78 42.00
CA SER A 184 27.19 10.16 40.98
C SER A 184 26.55 10.81 39.75
N PHE A 185 25.28 10.51 39.46
CA PHE A 185 24.52 11.04 38.34
C PHE A 185 23.39 11.97 38.81
N PRO A 186 23.49 13.30 38.61
CA PRO A 186 22.51 14.26 39.16
C PRO A 186 21.06 14.09 38.69
N HIS A 187 20.86 13.43 37.54
CA HIS A 187 19.53 13.22 36.95
C HIS A 187 18.87 11.91 37.42
N LEU A 188 19.59 11.06 38.16
CA LEU A 188 19.01 9.85 38.75
C LEU A 188 18.34 10.17 40.10
N PRO A 189 17.22 9.51 40.41
CA PRO A 189 16.55 9.71 41.68
C PRO A 189 17.34 9.08 42.83
N GLN A 190 17.49 9.85 43.91
CA GLN A 190 18.18 9.42 45.14
C GLN A 190 17.22 8.98 46.25
N HIS A 191 15.91 9.15 46.04
CA HIS A 191 14.90 8.71 47.00
C HIS A 191 14.67 7.20 46.91
N GLU A 192 14.17 6.60 48.00
CA GLU A 192 14.02 5.15 48.15
C GLU A 192 13.22 4.52 46.99
N GLU A 193 12.08 5.09 46.61
CA GLU A 193 11.27 4.55 45.50
C GLU A 193 12.04 4.51 44.18
N GLY A 194 12.88 5.52 43.90
CA GLY A 194 13.65 5.59 42.66
C GLY A 194 14.79 4.57 42.61
N LEU A 195 15.34 4.22 43.76
CA LEU A 195 16.33 3.15 43.89
C LEU A 195 15.69 1.77 43.75
N ILE A 196 14.48 1.56 44.29
CA ILE A 196 13.70 0.34 44.07
C ILE A 196 13.39 0.14 42.59
N LEU A 197 13.04 1.21 41.87
CA LEU A 197 12.86 1.17 40.43
C LEU A 197 14.16 0.88 39.69
N GLY A 198 15.31 1.37 40.18
CA GLY A 198 16.63 1.00 39.66
C GLY A 198 16.96 -0.48 39.85
N GLU A 199 16.63 -1.05 41.01
CA GLU A 199 16.78 -2.50 41.27
C GLU A 199 15.86 -3.34 40.40
N TYR A 200 14.61 -2.88 40.19
CA TYR A 200 13.69 -3.51 39.24
C TYR A 200 14.27 -3.55 37.82
N VAL A 201 14.88 -2.45 37.39
CA VAL A 201 15.60 -2.37 36.12
C VAL A 201 16.79 -3.31 36.12
N LEU A 202 17.64 -3.38 37.16
CA LEU A 202 18.72 -4.38 37.21
C LEU A 202 18.18 -5.80 36.98
N GLY A 203 17.05 -6.12 37.60
CA GLY A 203 16.30 -7.36 37.37
C GLY A 203 16.53 -8.42 38.44
N GLY A 204 15.95 -9.59 38.19
CA GLY A 204 16.05 -10.74 39.08
C GLY A 204 15.30 -10.62 40.41
N MET A 205 14.51 -9.57 40.64
CA MET A 205 13.71 -9.43 41.85
C MET A 205 12.77 -10.62 42.08
N SER A 206 12.50 -10.93 43.35
CA SER A 206 11.52 -11.95 43.73
C SER A 206 10.09 -11.47 43.49
N ASP A 207 9.12 -12.39 43.37
CA ASP A 207 7.70 -12.03 43.19
C ASP A 207 7.18 -11.13 44.31
N SER A 208 7.65 -11.34 45.56
CA SER A 208 7.30 -10.48 46.69
C SER A 208 7.87 -9.06 46.56
N ASP A 209 9.08 -8.92 46.02
CA ASP A 209 9.71 -7.62 45.79
C ASP A 209 9.04 -6.88 44.62
N LEU A 210 8.58 -7.61 43.60
CA LEU A 210 7.85 -7.04 42.45
C LEU A 210 6.51 -6.42 42.84
N ASN A 211 5.80 -6.95 43.84
CA ASN A 211 4.56 -6.34 44.33
C ASN A 211 4.79 -4.89 44.80
N ARG A 212 5.92 -4.63 45.48
CA ARG A 212 6.29 -3.28 45.90
C ARG A 212 6.54 -2.35 44.72
N VAL A 213 7.16 -2.88 43.65
CA VAL A 213 7.37 -2.13 42.41
C VAL A 213 6.04 -1.76 41.75
N TYR A 214 5.11 -2.71 41.64
CA TYR A 214 3.79 -2.44 41.07
C TYR A 214 2.99 -1.41 41.88
N ASP A 215 3.11 -1.43 43.21
CA ASP A 215 2.52 -0.40 44.06
C ASP A 215 3.09 1.00 43.80
N ILE A 216 4.40 1.12 43.57
CA ILE A 216 5.05 2.39 43.22
C ILE A 216 4.57 2.86 41.83
N LEU A 217 4.59 1.96 40.83
CA LEU A 217 4.17 2.25 39.46
C LEU A 217 2.73 2.77 39.39
N ASN A 218 1.82 2.21 40.19
CA ASN A 218 0.42 2.61 40.22
C ASN A 218 0.18 3.95 40.94
N LYS A 219 1.10 4.38 41.82
CA LYS A 219 0.95 5.60 42.63
C LYS A 219 1.66 6.81 42.04
N ASN A 220 2.78 6.61 41.35
CA ASN A 220 3.65 7.69 40.92
C ASN A 220 3.78 7.74 39.39
N VAL A 221 3.31 8.85 38.82
CA VAL A 221 3.29 9.10 37.36
C VAL A 221 4.71 9.16 36.77
N ASP A 222 5.72 9.53 37.56
CA ASP A 222 7.11 9.63 37.10
C ASP A 222 7.85 8.28 37.09
N SER A 223 7.24 7.21 37.61
CA SER A 223 7.89 5.89 37.74
C SER A 223 8.42 5.34 36.42
N THR A 224 7.64 5.46 35.34
CA THR A 224 8.06 5.03 34.00
C THR A 224 9.30 5.79 33.55
N ARG A 225 9.33 7.11 33.77
CA ARG A 225 10.49 7.93 33.42
C ARG A 225 11.73 7.53 34.19
N ILE A 226 11.60 7.26 35.48
CA ILE A 226 12.70 6.77 36.33
C ILE A 226 13.24 5.42 35.82
N ILE A 227 12.35 4.47 35.50
CA ILE A 227 12.73 3.18 34.92
C ILE A 227 13.53 3.39 33.63
N LEU A 228 13.06 4.26 32.73
CA LEU A 228 13.73 4.50 31.45
C LEU A 228 15.08 5.20 31.61
N LEU A 229 15.26 6.06 32.62
CA LEU A 229 16.56 6.67 32.95
C LEU A 229 17.57 5.62 33.43
N TRP A 230 17.16 4.73 34.34
CA TRP A 230 18.01 3.63 34.79
C TRP A 230 18.35 2.66 33.64
N GLU A 231 17.36 2.32 32.81
CA GLU A 231 17.57 1.40 31.69
C GLU A 231 18.52 2.02 30.65
N GLU A 232 18.38 3.31 30.34
CA GLU A 232 19.32 4.03 29.49
C GLU A 232 20.74 3.99 30.05
N LEU A 233 20.92 4.30 31.34
CA LEU A 233 22.22 4.27 31.99
C LEU A 233 22.87 2.88 31.87
N PHE A 234 22.13 1.81 32.19
CA PHE A 234 22.69 0.45 32.12
C PHE A 234 22.97 -0.05 30.71
N THR A 235 22.45 0.62 29.67
CA THR A 235 22.91 0.31 28.30
C THR A 235 24.40 0.59 28.09
N GLU A 236 25.04 1.40 28.95
CA GLU A 236 26.50 1.57 28.93
C GLU A 236 27.26 0.29 29.31
N PHE A 237 26.65 -0.65 30.05
CA PHE A 237 27.23 -1.98 30.25
C PHE A 237 27.22 -2.79 28.95
N ILE A 238 26.17 -2.64 28.15
CA ILE A 238 26.01 -3.34 26.87
C ILE A 238 27.01 -2.81 25.84
N ALA A 239 27.24 -1.49 25.84
CA ALA A 239 28.23 -0.85 24.97
C ALA A 239 29.66 -1.38 25.20
N GLN A 240 29.93 -2.01 26.34
CA GLN A 240 31.21 -2.62 26.68
C GLN A 240 31.30 -4.11 26.29
N LEU A 241 30.21 -4.74 25.84
CA LEU A 241 30.23 -6.12 25.38
C LEU A 241 30.90 -6.24 24.00
N GLN A 242 31.50 -7.40 23.73
CA GLN A 242 32.12 -7.66 22.42
C GLN A 242 31.09 -7.54 21.29
N PRO A 243 31.41 -6.81 20.20
CA PRO A 243 30.54 -6.72 19.04
C PRO A 243 30.24 -8.11 18.46
N CYS A 244 28.96 -8.46 18.37
CA CYS A 244 28.53 -9.69 17.73
C CYS A 244 28.17 -9.40 16.26
N SER A 245 28.88 -10.02 15.32
CA SER A 245 28.54 -9.88 13.89
C SER A 245 27.20 -10.56 13.61
N LEU A 246 26.24 -9.81 13.06
CA LEU A 246 24.93 -10.35 12.71
C LEU A 246 24.97 -11.15 11.41
N ASN A 247 24.19 -12.24 11.35
CA ASN A 247 23.95 -12.93 10.11
C ASN A 247 23.10 -12.05 9.16
N PRO A 248 23.54 -11.78 7.92
CA PRO A 248 22.78 -10.97 6.95
C PRO A 248 21.37 -11.49 6.64
N SER A 249 21.08 -12.77 6.92
CA SER A 249 19.74 -13.33 6.74
C SER A 249 18.71 -12.82 7.76
N LEU A 250 19.13 -12.32 8.93
CA LEU A 250 18.22 -11.93 10.01
C LEU A 250 17.25 -10.83 9.60
N TRP A 251 17.73 -9.81 8.89
CA TRP A 251 16.86 -8.75 8.35
C TRP A 251 15.84 -9.32 7.36
N ARG A 252 16.23 -10.29 6.53
CA ARG A 252 15.30 -10.94 5.59
C ARG A 252 14.21 -11.69 6.36
N SER A 253 14.59 -12.45 7.39
CA SER A 253 13.65 -13.16 8.25
C SER A 253 12.70 -12.23 9.00
N LEU A 254 13.20 -11.11 9.54
CA LEU A 254 12.36 -10.08 10.18
C LEU A 254 11.36 -9.50 9.18
N ASN A 255 11.83 -9.12 8.00
CA ASN A 255 10.99 -8.56 6.95
C ASN A 255 9.90 -9.53 6.47
N ASP A 256 10.21 -10.82 6.33
CA ASP A 256 9.22 -11.81 5.93
C ASP A 256 8.17 -12.02 7.03
N LYS A 257 8.57 -12.02 8.31
CA LYS A 257 7.63 -12.02 9.45
C LYS A 257 6.73 -10.78 9.46
N LEU A 258 7.26 -9.59 9.19
CA LEU A 258 6.47 -8.35 9.10
C LEU A 258 5.42 -8.42 7.98
N LYS A 259 5.78 -8.97 6.82
CA LYS A 259 4.80 -9.19 5.72
C LYS A 259 3.71 -10.16 6.14
N GLN A 260 4.06 -11.27 6.80
CA GLN A 260 3.09 -12.25 7.30
C GLN A 260 2.13 -11.60 8.30
N LEU A 261 2.62 -10.83 9.26
CA LEU A 261 1.80 -10.10 10.22
C LEU A 261 0.85 -9.11 9.53
N HIS A 262 1.33 -8.34 8.56
CA HIS A 262 0.48 -7.42 7.80
C HIS A 262 -0.62 -8.16 7.01
N HIS A 263 -0.29 -9.30 6.40
CA HIS A 263 -1.28 -10.14 5.72
C HIS A 263 -2.32 -10.70 6.70
N GLN A 264 -1.90 -11.16 7.87
CA GLN A 264 -2.80 -11.67 8.92
C GLN A 264 -3.74 -10.59 9.44
N GLN A 265 -3.23 -9.39 9.75
CA GLN A 265 -4.05 -8.24 10.18
C GLN A 265 -5.10 -7.89 9.12
N LYS A 266 -4.70 -7.80 7.85
CA LYS A 266 -5.62 -7.52 6.74
C LYS A 266 -6.66 -8.62 6.55
N GLU A 267 -6.30 -9.87 6.80
CA GLU A 267 -7.25 -10.98 6.77
C GLU A 267 -8.22 -10.94 7.95
N GLN A 268 -7.75 -10.56 9.14
CA GLN A 268 -8.60 -10.35 10.32
C GLN A 268 -9.57 -9.18 10.12
N GLU A 269 -9.10 -8.04 9.59
CA GLU A 269 -9.95 -6.91 9.23
C GLU A 269 -11.02 -7.30 8.20
N ARG A 270 -10.64 -8.10 7.18
CA ARG A 270 -11.61 -8.67 6.23
C ARG A 270 -12.64 -9.54 6.92
N LYS A 271 -12.22 -10.45 7.79
CA LYS A 271 -13.13 -11.33 8.55
C LYS A 271 -14.04 -10.52 9.48
N GLN A 272 -13.53 -9.47 10.11
CA GLN A 272 -14.30 -8.57 10.97
C GLN A 272 -15.33 -7.77 10.15
N TYR A 273 -14.91 -7.22 9.00
CA TYR A 273 -15.81 -6.56 8.06
C TYR A 273 -16.91 -7.52 7.58
N ASP A 274 -16.54 -8.72 7.14
CA ASP A 274 -17.49 -9.74 6.70
C ASP A 274 -18.45 -10.14 7.83
N SER A 275 -17.98 -10.28 9.08
CA SER A 275 -18.84 -10.59 10.24
C SER A 275 -19.78 -9.45 10.63
N SER A 276 -19.38 -8.18 10.41
CA SER A 276 -20.22 -7.02 10.71
C SER A 276 -21.43 -6.90 9.78
N TYR A 277 -21.37 -7.52 8.60
CA TYR A 277 -22.49 -7.66 7.66
C TYR A 277 -23.28 -8.98 7.83
N GLU A 278 -22.87 -9.88 8.73
CA GLU A 278 -23.64 -11.08 9.10
C GLU A 278 -24.60 -10.85 10.29
N GLY A 279 -24.83 -9.60 10.71
CA GLY A 279 -25.91 -9.25 11.63
C GLY A 279 -27.27 -9.49 10.95
N GLU A 280 -27.97 -10.54 11.41
CA GLU A 280 -29.13 -11.19 10.78
C GLU A 280 -28.80 -11.99 9.50
N ARG A 281 -28.22 -13.19 9.67
CA ARG A 281 -28.44 -14.25 8.66
C ARG A 281 -29.95 -14.52 8.62
N ASP A 282 -30.60 -14.15 7.52
CA ASP A 282 -31.99 -14.48 7.25
C ASP A 282 -32.20 -15.99 7.48
N PRO A 283 -33.13 -16.42 8.35
CA PRO A 283 -33.42 -17.84 8.60
C PRO A 283 -33.59 -18.66 7.32
N LEU A 284 -34.08 -18.02 6.26
CA LEU A 284 -34.23 -18.59 4.93
C LEU A 284 -32.89 -19.04 4.33
N ASP A 285 -31.80 -18.28 4.54
CA ASP A 285 -30.48 -18.58 4.00
C ASP A 285 -29.85 -19.81 4.64
N GLN A 286 -30.11 -20.00 5.93
CA GLN A 286 -29.62 -21.15 6.69
C GLN A 286 -30.33 -22.42 6.23
N GLU A 287 -31.66 -22.35 6.03
CA GLU A 287 -32.46 -23.44 5.48
C GLU A 287 -32.05 -23.81 4.03
N LEU A 288 -31.77 -22.81 3.19
CA LEU A 288 -31.31 -23.00 1.81
C LEU A 288 -29.89 -23.60 1.75
N ALA A 289 -29.00 -23.21 2.68
CA ALA A 289 -27.66 -23.78 2.78
C ALA A 289 -27.69 -25.26 3.22
N ASP A 290 -28.56 -25.62 4.15
CA ASP A 290 -28.71 -27.00 4.58
C ASP A 290 -29.39 -27.88 3.52
N LYS A 291 -30.38 -27.34 2.78
CA LYS A 291 -30.94 -27.97 1.57
C LYS A 291 -29.85 -28.19 0.50
N ALA A 292 -28.96 -27.23 0.29
CA ALA A 292 -27.84 -27.35 -0.65
C ALA A 292 -26.86 -28.48 -0.25
N LYS A 293 -26.52 -28.58 1.04
CA LYS A 293 -25.66 -29.66 1.58
C LYS A 293 -26.31 -31.03 1.48
N ALA A 294 -27.62 -31.13 1.75
CA ALA A 294 -28.36 -32.38 1.62
C ALA A 294 -28.38 -32.88 0.16
N LEU A 295 -28.64 -31.98 -0.80
CA LEU A 295 -28.61 -32.31 -2.24
C LEU A 295 -27.22 -32.74 -2.72
N ALA A 296 -26.16 -32.11 -2.21
CA ALA A 296 -24.78 -32.49 -2.52
C ALA A 296 -24.42 -33.88 -1.96
N LYS A 297 -24.89 -34.20 -0.74
CA LYS A 297 -24.71 -35.52 -0.12
C LYS A 297 -25.48 -36.63 -0.86
N GLU A 298 -26.62 -36.30 -1.45
CA GLU A 298 -27.41 -37.20 -2.31
C GLU A 298 -26.91 -37.28 -3.77
N GLY A 299 -25.84 -36.55 -4.13
CA GLY A 299 -25.32 -36.52 -5.52
C GLY A 299 -26.27 -35.85 -6.53
N LYS A 300 -27.33 -35.18 -6.07
CA LYS A 300 -28.30 -34.49 -6.93
C LYS A 300 -27.78 -33.10 -7.31
N LYS A 301 -27.97 -32.72 -8.57
CA LYS A 301 -27.66 -31.36 -9.03
C LYS A 301 -28.60 -30.36 -8.34
N MET A 302 -28.04 -29.26 -7.81
CA MET A 302 -28.84 -28.22 -7.18
C MET A 302 -29.85 -27.60 -8.17
N PRO A 303 -31.09 -27.33 -7.72
CA PRO A 303 -32.10 -26.68 -8.55
C PRO A 303 -31.65 -25.27 -8.93
N LEU A 304 -32.14 -24.79 -10.08
CA LEU A 304 -31.67 -23.55 -10.70
C LEU A 304 -31.90 -22.33 -9.79
N SER A 305 -33.03 -22.28 -9.08
CA SER A 305 -33.37 -21.22 -8.11
C SER A 305 -32.35 -21.09 -6.98
N LEU A 306 -31.89 -22.24 -6.45
CA LEU A 306 -30.90 -22.28 -5.38
C LEU A 306 -29.51 -21.84 -5.88
N ARG A 307 -29.15 -22.23 -7.11
CA ARG A 307 -27.91 -21.78 -7.76
C ARG A 307 -27.90 -20.28 -8.01
N LEU A 308 -29.02 -19.72 -8.51
CA LEU A 308 -29.14 -18.28 -8.71
C LEU A 308 -29.03 -17.52 -7.38
N HIS A 309 -29.64 -18.00 -6.31
CA HIS A 309 -29.55 -17.38 -4.97
C HIS A 309 -28.08 -17.23 -4.52
N PHE A 310 -27.29 -18.31 -4.61
CA PHE A 310 -25.87 -18.26 -4.25
C PHE A 310 -25.00 -17.44 -5.20
N LEU A 311 -25.32 -17.41 -6.51
CA LEU A 311 -24.64 -16.55 -7.48
C LEU A 311 -24.92 -15.07 -7.20
N TRP A 312 -26.17 -14.72 -6.93
CA TRP A 312 -26.58 -13.34 -6.67
C TRP A 312 -26.01 -12.78 -5.37
N ARG A 313 -25.71 -13.64 -4.38
CA ARG A 313 -25.02 -13.27 -3.14
C ARG A 313 -23.49 -13.30 -3.27
N SER A 314 -22.94 -13.84 -4.36
CA SER A 314 -21.50 -13.94 -4.56
C SER A 314 -20.91 -12.62 -5.03
N ILE A 315 -20.02 -12.01 -4.22
CA ILE A 315 -19.29 -10.80 -4.63
C ILE A 315 -18.42 -11.04 -5.89
N LYS A 316 -17.93 -12.29 -6.07
CA LYS A 316 -17.14 -12.68 -7.24
C LYS A 316 -17.98 -12.68 -8.52
N PHE A 317 -19.26 -13.05 -8.42
CA PHE A 317 -20.20 -12.98 -9.53
C PHE A 317 -20.43 -11.53 -9.97
N TRP A 318 -20.67 -10.61 -9.04
CA TRP A 318 -20.83 -9.19 -9.34
C TRP A 318 -19.56 -8.54 -9.91
N GLN A 319 -18.37 -8.91 -9.42
CA GLN A 319 -17.09 -8.46 -9.99
C GLN A 319 -16.90 -8.94 -11.44
N ALA A 320 -17.22 -10.19 -11.73
CA ALA A 320 -17.14 -10.75 -13.08
C ALA A 320 -18.16 -10.10 -14.04
N LEU A 321 -19.38 -9.84 -13.56
CA LEU A 321 -20.42 -9.17 -14.34
C LEU A 321 -20.02 -7.74 -14.71
N GLY A 322 -19.40 -7.00 -13.78
CA GLY A 322 -18.88 -5.65 -14.03
C GLY A 322 -17.72 -5.61 -15.03
N LEU A 323 -16.79 -6.58 -14.97
CA LEU A 323 -15.72 -6.74 -15.97
C LEU A 323 -16.28 -7.10 -17.35
N GLY A 324 -17.30 -7.97 -17.39
CA GLY A 324 -17.96 -8.37 -18.63
C GLY A 324 -18.67 -7.20 -19.32
N SER A 325 -19.39 -6.35 -18.57
CA SER A 325 -20.06 -5.19 -19.14
C SER A 325 -19.09 -4.15 -19.70
N LEU A 326 -17.95 -3.94 -19.04
CA LEU A 326 -16.87 -3.06 -19.53
C LEU A 326 -16.30 -3.55 -20.86
N LEU A 327 -16.06 -4.86 -21.00
CA LEU A 327 -15.56 -5.46 -22.25
C LEU A 327 -16.58 -5.36 -23.39
N VAL A 328 -17.88 -5.53 -23.11
CA VAL A 328 -18.94 -5.35 -24.11
C VAL A 328 -19.05 -3.89 -24.54
N ALA A 329 -18.99 -2.94 -23.60
CA ALA A 329 -18.98 -1.52 -23.92
C ALA A 329 -17.77 -1.13 -24.79
N LEU A 330 -16.60 -1.69 -24.49
CA LEU A 330 -15.39 -1.49 -25.29
C LEU A 330 -15.52 -2.09 -26.69
N ALA A 331 -16.14 -3.27 -26.82
CA ALA A 331 -16.40 -3.90 -28.11
C ALA A 331 -17.38 -3.10 -28.98
N VAL A 332 -18.40 -2.48 -28.37
CA VAL A 332 -19.34 -1.57 -29.07
C VAL A 332 -18.64 -0.29 -29.55
N LEU A 333 -17.76 0.28 -28.72
CA LEU A 333 -16.98 1.47 -29.09
C LEU A 333 -15.97 1.21 -30.22
N LEU A 334 -15.46 -0.01 -30.32
CA LEU A 334 -14.49 -0.42 -31.34
C LEU A 334 -15.14 -0.99 -32.62
N TRP A 335 -16.48 -1.03 -32.70
CA TRP A 335 -17.19 -1.55 -33.87
C TRP A 335 -17.11 -0.54 -35.02
N PRO A 336 -16.57 -0.90 -36.21
CA PRO A 336 -16.42 0.06 -37.30
C PRO A 336 -17.77 0.42 -37.91
N SER A 337 -18.19 1.69 -37.73
CA SER A 337 -19.31 2.26 -38.49
C SER A 337 -18.85 2.53 -39.92
N SER A 338 -19.49 1.88 -40.92
CA SER A 338 -19.27 2.18 -42.34
C SER A 338 -19.72 3.62 -42.62
N GLY A 339 -18.78 4.56 -42.62
CA GLY A 339 -19.03 5.99 -42.74
C GLY A 339 -19.61 6.38 -44.11
N ASN A 340 -20.67 7.18 -44.08
CA ASN A 340 -21.30 7.83 -45.22
C ASN A 340 -20.44 9.01 -45.70
N THR A 341 -19.24 8.74 -46.19
CA THR A 341 -18.28 9.79 -46.59
C THR A 341 -18.74 10.48 -47.87
N LEU A 342 -18.79 11.82 -47.83
CA LEU A 342 -19.07 12.66 -48.99
C LEU A 342 -17.90 12.54 -49.97
N ARG A 343 -18.17 12.13 -51.22
CA ARG A 343 -17.13 11.88 -52.23
C ARG A 343 -17.21 12.87 -53.39
N TRP A 344 -18.41 13.25 -53.80
CA TRP A 344 -18.59 14.15 -54.95
C TRP A 344 -19.47 15.35 -54.60
N VAL A 345 -19.10 16.50 -55.15
CA VAL A 345 -19.89 17.74 -55.06
C VAL A 345 -20.01 18.37 -56.43
N ALA A 346 -21.21 18.77 -56.82
CA ALA A 346 -21.43 19.61 -58.00
C ALA A 346 -22.14 20.90 -57.57
N VAL A 347 -21.59 22.04 -57.97
CA VAL A 347 -22.17 23.37 -57.72
C VAL A 347 -22.75 23.87 -59.03
N LEU A 348 -24.06 24.10 -59.07
CA LEU A 348 -24.77 24.54 -60.26
C LEU A 348 -25.05 26.03 -60.17
N THR A 349 -24.59 26.76 -61.18
CA THR A 349 -24.72 28.22 -61.28
C THR A 349 -25.58 28.62 -62.47
N ASP A 350 -26.07 29.87 -62.45
CA ASP A 350 -26.72 30.47 -63.61
C ASP A 350 -25.75 30.72 -64.78
N ARG A 351 -26.28 31.10 -65.94
CA ARG A 351 -25.53 31.42 -67.18
C ARG A 351 -25.29 32.92 -67.38
N SER A 352 -25.42 33.74 -66.34
CA SER A 352 -25.19 35.19 -66.43
C SER A 352 -23.69 35.53 -66.47
N ALA A 353 -23.36 36.79 -66.76
CA ALA A 353 -21.98 37.27 -66.75
C ALA A 353 -21.30 37.18 -65.38
N ASN A 354 -22.08 37.15 -64.28
CA ASN A 354 -21.62 37.00 -62.91
C ASN A 354 -22.38 35.84 -62.24
N PRO A 355 -21.93 34.58 -62.43
CA PRO A 355 -22.68 33.40 -62.03
C PRO A 355 -22.87 33.30 -60.52
N SER A 356 -24.12 33.18 -60.09
CA SER A 356 -24.47 32.91 -58.69
C SER A 356 -24.71 31.42 -58.45
N VAL A 357 -24.35 30.92 -57.26
CA VAL A 357 -24.61 29.52 -56.88
C VAL A 357 -26.09 29.36 -56.56
N ALA A 358 -26.78 28.57 -57.37
CA ALA A 358 -28.20 28.33 -57.22
C ALA A 358 -28.49 26.98 -56.54
N TRP A 359 -27.74 25.94 -56.87
CA TRP A 359 -27.96 24.59 -56.35
C TRP A 359 -26.65 23.87 -56.03
N VAL A 360 -26.65 23.07 -54.97
CA VAL A 360 -25.51 22.24 -54.57
C VAL A 360 -25.95 20.79 -54.49
N LEU A 361 -25.32 19.93 -55.31
CA LEU A 361 -25.49 18.49 -55.32
C LEU A 361 -24.33 17.86 -54.52
N LYS A 362 -24.67 17.06 -53.52
CA LYS A 362 -23.76 16.32 -52.65
C LYS A 362 -24.01 14.84 -52.81
N MET A 363 -22.95 14.04 -52.99
CA MET A 363 -23.06 12.60 -53.21
C MET A 363 -21.99 11.85 -52.43
N THR A 364 -22.39 10.76 -51.78
CA THR A 364 -21.53 9.94 -50.93
C THR A 364 -20.92 8.77 -51.69
N ALA A 365 -19.86 8.17 -51.14
CA ALA A 365 -19.17 7.03 -51.76
C ALA A 365 -20.07 5.80 -52.02
N ASN A 366 -21.19 5.68 -51.29
CA ASN A 366 -22.20 4.62 -51.44
C ASN A 366 -23.35 4.99 -52.41
N GLY A 367 -23.23 6.10 -53.14
CA GLY A 367 -24.19 6.52 -54.17
C GLY A 367 -25.41 7.30 -53.69
N LYS A 368 -25.57 7.55 -52.38
CA LYS A 368 -26.65 8.43 -51.91
C LYS A 368 -26.37 9.86 -52.30
N ALA A 369 -27.37 10.53 -52.86
CA ALA A 369 -27.25 11.89 -53.34
C ALA A 369 -28.35 12.81 -52.80
N SER A 370 -28.01 14.07 -52.63
CA SER A 370 -28.95 15.12 -52.24
C SER A 370 -28.59 16.42 -52.94
N ILE A 371 -29.58 17.09 -53.52
CA ILE A 371 -29.43 18.40 -54.14
C ILE A 371 -30.25 19.43 -53.37
N THR A 372 -29.62 20.57 -53.05
CA THR A 372 -30.19 21.61 -52.17
C THR A 372 -30.13 22.96 -52.88
N PRO A 373 -31.22 23.74 -52.90
CA PRO A 373 -31.20 25.11 -53.40
C PRO A 373 -30.45 26.01 -52.39
N SER A 374 -29.64 26.94 -52.88
CA SER A 374 -28.85 27.85 -52.03
C SER A 374 -29.67 29.02 -51.49
N TYR A 375 -30.81 29.30 -52.13
CA TYR A 375 -31.82 30.26 -51.71
C TYR A 375 -33.19 29.73 -52.16
N GLN A 376 -34.27 30.14 -51.48
CA GLN A 376 -35.62 29.71 -51.85
C GLN A 376 -35.98 30.22 -53.25
N GLN A 377 -36.26 29.30 -54.17
CA GLN A 377 -36.72 29.65 -55.51
C GLN A 377 -38.25 29.70 -55.53
N ILE A 378 -38.80 30.75 -56.15
CA ILE A 378 -40.25 30.87 -56.36
C ILE A 378 -40.61 29.90 -57.49
N GLY A 379 -41.33 28.84 -57.18
CA GLY A 379 -41.84 27.90 -58.18
C GLY A 379 -42.78 28.61 -59.17
N GLN A 380 -42.65 28.29 -60.46
CA GLN A 380 -43.54 28.83 -61.48
C GLN A 380 -44.76 27.91 -61.64
N SER A 381 -45.97 28.46 -61.51
CA SER A 381 -47.20 27.68 -61.69
C SER A 381 -47.27 27.08 -63.10
N GLY A 382 -47.34 25.74 -63.17
CA GLY A 382 -47.41 24.99 -64.44
C GLY A 382 -46.07 24.44 -64.94
N PHE A 383 -44.96 24.73 -64.25
CA PHE A 383 -43.63 24.24 -64.61
C PHE A 383 -42.93 23.60 -63.40
N ASP A 384 -42.16 22.54 -63.66
CA ASP A 384 -41.32 21.87 -62.67
C ASP A 384 -39.85 22.02 -63.03
N LEU A 385 -38.98 22.07 -62.01
CA LEU A 385 -37.54 22.01 -62.23
C LEU A 385 -37.12 20.55 -62.39
N GLN A 386 -36.33 20.25 -63.42
CA GLN A 386 -35.83 18.88 -63.66
C GLN A 386 -34.31 18.86 -63.67
N LEU A 387 -33.74 17.94 -62.89
CA LEU A 387 -32.31 17.64 -62.86
C LEU A 387 -31.95 16.65 -63.96
N TRP A 388 -30.91 16.98 -64.69
CA TRP A 388 -30.33 16.18 -65.75
C TRP A 388 -28.87 15.90 -65.50
N SER A 389 -28.39 14.79 -66.04
CA SER A 389 -26.98 14.42 -66.06
C SER A 389 -26.52 14.17 -67.49
N SER A 390 -25.30 14.59 -67.81
CA SER A 390 -24.66 14.33 -69.10
C SER A 390 -23.16 14.08 -68.94
N THR A 391 -22.64 13.18 -69.78
CA THR A 391 -21.23 12.83 -69.89
C THR A 391 -20.59 13.31 -71.20
N ASP A 392 -21.38 13.92 -72.10
CA ASP A 392 -21.00 14.31 -73.46
C ASP A 392 -21.17 15.82 -73.70
N ASN A 393 -20.93 16.63 -72.66
CA ASN A 393 -21.10 18.09 -72.69
C ASN A 393 -22.51 18.55 -73.12
N GLY A 394 -23.53 17.79 -72.76
CA GLY A 394 -24.94 18.15 -72.96
C GLY A 394 -25.51 17.77 -74.32
N GLN A 395 -24.80 16.95 -75.13
CA GLN A 395 -25.37 16.43 -76.37
C GLN A 395 -26.49 15.41 -76.10
N THR A 396 -26.35 14.61 -75.04
CA THR A 396 -27.39 13.74 -74.51
C THR A 396 -27.54 13.96 -73.01
N MET A 397 -28.78 14.15 -72.56
CA MET A 397 -29.09 14.46 -71.17
C MET A 397 -30.07 13.43 -70.62
N ARG A 398 -29.70 12.76 -69.53
CA ARG A 398 -30.55 11.81 -68.83
C ARG A 398 -31.29 12.49 -67.69
N ALA A 399 -32.60 12.33 -67.64
CA ALA A 399 -33.44 12.76 -66.54
C ALA A 399 -33.08 12.00 -65.24
N ILE A 400 -32.83 12.74 -64.16
CA ILE A 400 -32.49 12.19 -62.84
C ILE A 400 -33.67 12.32 -61.87
N ALA A 401 -34.17 13.54 -61.67
CA ALA A 401 -35.22 13.83 -60.71
C ALA A 401 -35.95 15.14 -61.05
N LEU A 402 -37.23 15.22 -60.66
CA LEU A 402 -37.92 16.50 -60.51
C LEU A 402 -37.54 17.10 -59.15
N LEU A 403 -37.38 18.41 -59.11
CA LEU A 403 -36.85 19.14 -57.96
C LEU A 403 -37.92 20.01 -57.33
N ASP A 404 -38.04 19.93 -56.01
CA ASP A 404 -38.69 20.92 -55.17
C ASP A 404 -37.78 22.14 -55.00
N ALA A 405 -38.25 23.29 -55.49
CA ALA A 405 -37.58 24.58 -55.45
C ALA A 405 -37.33 25.14 -54.03
N THR A 406 -37.95 24.56 -53.00
CA THR A 406 -37.95 25.08 -51.63
C THR A 406 -37.14 24.24 -50.64
N GLY A 407 -36.79 22.99 -50.99
CA GLY A 407 -36.28 22.00 -50.05
C GLY A 407 -35.15 21.12 -50.57
N VAL A 408 -34.64 20.25 -49.69
CA VAL A 408 -33.59 19.27 -50.03
C VAL A 408 -34.22 18.11 -50.81
N ASN A 409 -33.76 17.89 -52.03
CA ASN A 409 -34.22 16.80 -52.87
C ASN A 409 -33.26 15.61 -52.73
N ARG A 410 -33.75 14.50 -52.18
CA ARG A 410 -32.97 13.26 -52.07
C ARG A 410 -33.09 12.47 -53.37
N ILE A 411 -31.96 12.01 -53.89
CA ILE A 411 -31.88 11.26 -55.15
C ILE A 411 -31.42 9.84 -54.84
N ASP A 412 -32.19 8.86 -55.32
CA ASP A 412 -31.84 7.45 -55.19
C ASP A 412 -30.59 7.12 -55.98
N ALA A 413 -29.70 6.33 -55.38
CA ALA A 413 -28.45 5.88 -55.98
C ALA A 413 -28.65 5.16 -57.32
N SER A 414 -29.78 4.45 -57.50
CA SER A 414 -30.09 3.74 -58.75
C SER A 414 -30.32 4.66 -59.94
N ARG A 415 -30.69 5.94 -59.72
CA ARG A 415 -30.90 6.93 -60.80
C ARG A 415 -29.61 7.60 -61.23
N LEU A 416 -28.61 7.60 -60.34
CA LEU A 416 -27.26 8.08 -60.57
C LEU A 416 -26.35 6.88 -60.83
N ASN A 417 -26.22 6.46 -62.09
CA ASN A 417 -25.15 5.54 -62.49
C ASN A 417 -23.79 5.99 -61.93
N GLU A 418 -22.84 5.06 -61.84
CA GLU A 418 -21.46 5.32 -61.42
C GLU A 418 -20.90 6.57 -62.13
N LEU A 419 -20.48 7.55 -61.32
CA LEU A 419 -20.11 8.88 -61.82
C LEU A 419 -18.80 8.82 -62.58
N GLN A 420 -18.74 9.51 -63.71
CA GLN A 420 -17.53 9.62 -64.52
C GLN A 420 -16.83 10.97 -64.26
N PRO A 421 -15.48 11.01 -64.33
CA PRO A 421 -14.76 12.28 -64.37
C PRO A 421 -15.31 13.17 -65.49
N ASN A 422 -15.56 14.45 -65.20
CA ASN A 422 -16.19 15.44 -66.08
C ASN A 422 -17.71 15.31 -66.33
N GLN A 423 -18.43 14.50 -65.54
CA GLN A 423 -19.88 14.47 -65.59
C GLN A 423 -20.48 15.81 -65.17
N ARG A 424 -21.40 16.33 -66.00
CA ARG A 424 -22.07 17.61 -65.80
C ARG A 424 -23.54 17.42 -65.48
N PHE A 425 -24.04 18.29 -64.62
CA PHE A 425 -25.44 18.36 -64.22
C PHE A 425 -26.07 19.65 -64.73
N TYR A 426 -27.34 19.55 -65.09
CA TYR A 426 -28.14 20.65 -65.61
C TYR A 426 -29.50 20.68 -64.92
N ILE A 427 -30.05 21.87 -64.70
CA ILE A 427 -31.43 22.06 -64.26
C ILE A 427 -32.16 22.86 -65.32
N SER A 428 -33.25 22.31 -65.85
CA SER A 428 -34.14 23.00 -66.77
C SER A 428 -35.52 23.25 -66.15
N LEU A 429 -36.24 24.20 -66.73
CA LEU A 429 -37.63 24.48 -66.43
C LEU A 429 -38.52 23.73 -67.42
N GLU A 430 -39.20 22.69 -66.98
CA GLU A 430 -40.00 21.79 -67.83
C GLU A 430 -41.49 21.97 -67.54
N PRO A 431 -42.39 21.63 -68.49
CA PRO A 431 -43.81 21.54 -68.19
C PRO A 431 -44.08 20.60 -67.00
N LYS A 432 -45.16 20.85 -66.27
CA LYS A 432 -45.54 20.05 -65.11
C LYS A 432 -45.50 18.55 -65.41
N GLY A 433 -44.76 17.79 -64.60
CA GLY A 433 -44.51 16.36 -64.78
C GLY A 433 -43.16 16.01 -65.45
N GLY A 434 -42.41 16.99 -65.96
CA GLY A 434 -41.09 16.81 -66.56
C GLY A 434 -41.10 16.26 -67.99
N SER A 435 -39.92 16.21 -68.60
CA SER A 435 -39.67 15.60 -69.91
C SER A 435 -39.06 14.21 -69.76
N SER A 436 -39.53 13.26 -70.58
CA SER A 436 -38.96 11.92 -70.73
C SER A 436 -38.02 11.79 -71.94
N ALA A 437 -37.80 12.87 -72.68
CA ALA A 437 -36.89 12.87 -73.83
C ALA A 437 -35.42 12.86 -73.37
N ASN A 438 -34.50 12.41 -74.23
CA ASN A 438 -33.06 12.44 -73.96
C ASN A 438 -32.44 13.86 -74.06
N LYS A 439 -33.28 14.90 -74.03
CA LYS A 439 -32.95 16.33 -74.04
C LYS A 439 -34.04 17.13 -73.30
N PRO A 440 -33.68 18.24 -72.62
CA PRO A 440 -34.65 19.17 -72.04
C PRO A 440 -35.62 19.70 -73.08
N SER A 441 -36.90 19.84 -72.73
CA SER A 441 -37.89 20.50 -73.60
C SER A 441 -37.96 22.00 -73.33
N GLY A 442 -37.55 22.42 -72.13
CA GLY A 442 -37.48 23.81 -71.73
C GLY A 442 -36.07 24.38 -71.61
N SER A 443 -35.99 25.61 -71.12
CA SER A 443 -34.72 26.34 -70.99
C SER A 443 -33.88 25.80 -69.83
N ILE A 444 -32.59 25.61 -70.07
CA ILE A 444 -31.61 25.26 -69.03
C ILE A 444 -31.31 26.52 -68.21
N LEU A 445 -31.62 26.47 -66.91
CA LEU A 445 -31.42 27.57 -65.98
C LEU A 445 -30.06 27.50 -65.28
N PHE A 446 -29.65 26.30 -64.87
CA PHE A 446 -28.44 26.11 -64.08
C PHE A 446 -27.59 24.95 -64.61
N GLN A 447 -26.28 25.04 -64.46
CA GLN A 447 -25.35 23.98 -64.85
C GLN A 447 -24.11 23.93 -63.94
N GLY A 448 -23.52 22.75 -63.78
CA GLY A 448 -22.34 22.55 -62.95
C GLY A 448 -21.63 21.23 -63.23
N SER A 449 -20.34 21.14 -62.92
CA SER A 449 -19.57 19.90 -63.03
C SER A 449 -19.43 19.24 -61.67
N ALA A 450 -19.44 17.90 -61.64
CA ALA A 450 -19.07 17.15 -60.44
C ALA A 450 -17.56 17.19 -60.21
N VAL A 451 -17.16 17.41 -58.95
CA VAL A 451 -15.77 17.38 -58.49
C VAL A 451 -15.63 16.23 -57.49
N ASP A 452 -14.61 15.38 -57.70
CA ASP A 452 -14.24 14.33 -56.75
C ASP A 452 -13.40 14.96 -55.62
N LEU A 453 -13.90 14.86 -54.40
CA LEU A 453 -13.22 15.38 -53.22
C LEU A 453 -12.00 14.53 -52.82
N ASP A 454 -11.92 13.28 -53.29
CA ASP A 454 -10.79 12.38 -53.00
C ASP A 454 -9.71 12.40 -54.09
N SER A 455 -9.96 13.05 -55.23
CA SER A 455 -8.93 13.23 -56.26
C SER A 455 -7.96 14.33 -55.82
N LYS A 456 -6.71 13.97 -55.51
CA LYS A 456 -5.64 14.95 -55.28
C LYS A 456 -5.46 15.79 -56.54
N SER A 457 -5.73 17.09 -56.42
CA SER A 457 -5.37 18.12 -57.41
C SER A 457 -3.86 18.22 -57.62
#